data_AF-A0A9X1ZXG8-F1
#
_entry.id   AF-A0A9X1ZXG8-F1
#
_cell.length_a   1.000
_cell.length_b   1.000
_cell.length_c   1.000
_cell.angle_alpha   90.00
_cell.angle_beta   90.00
_cell.angle_gamma   90.00
#
_symmetry.space_group_name_H-M   'P 1'
#
loop_
_entity.id
_entity.type
_entity.pdbx_description
1 polymer ?
#
loop_
_entity_poly.entity_id
_entity_poly.type
_entity_poly.pdbx_seq_one_letter_code
_entity_poly.pdbx_strand_id
1 'polypeptide(L)'
;MAKTIVSERLQLQNENSYPIFCDLRGVTTAQKQARDYLAIEGGNLTKALALLVEDELAMKVARLYVKASEPPYPTQIFTDKDEALSFLQDYIK
;
A
#
# COMPACT_ATOMS: atom_id res chain seq x y z
N MET A 1 12.32 -8.63 5.10
CA MET A 1 11.60 -7.36 5.30
C MET A 1 10.16 -7.43 4.81
N ALA A 2 9.87 -7.55 3.50
CA ALA A 2 8.47 -7.59 3.00
C ALA A 2 7.59 -8.67 3.65
N LYS A 3 8.10 -9.91 3.78
CA LYS A 3 7.41 -11.01 4.48
C LYS A 3 7.07 -10.68 5.93
N THR A 4 8.02 -10.07 6.65
CA THR A 4 7.86 -9.64 8.05
C THR A 4 6.75 -8.59 8.17
N ILE A 5 6.79 -7.56 7.32
CA ILE A 5 5.77 -6.50 7.29
C ILE A 5 4.37 -7.09 7.07
N VAL A 6 4.23 -7.97 6.08
CA VAL A 6 2.93 -8.61 5.79
C VAL A 6 2.47 -9.48 6.96
N SER A 7 3.36 -10.28 7.55
CA SER A 7 3.02 -11.15 8.68
C SER A 7 2.60 -10.37 9.92
N GLU A 8 3.37 -9.34 10.31
CA GLU A 8 3.06 -8.51 11.48
C GLU A 8 1.75 -7.76 11.29
N ARG A 9 1.55 -7.18 10.10
CA ARG A 9 0.30 -6.53 9.73
C ARG A 9 -0.87 -7.51 9.86
N LEU A 10 -0.78 -8.71 9.28
CA LEU A 10 -1.87 -9.70 9.34
C LEU A 10 -2.17 -10.15 10.78
N GLN A 11 -1.13 -10.30 11.62
CA GLN A 11 -1.32 -10.59 13.05
C GLN A 11 -2.07 -9.46 13.77
N LEU A 12 -1.72 -8.20 13.50
CA LEU A 12 -2.42 -7.05 14.06
C LEU A 12 -3.88 -6.96 13.58
N GLN A 13 -4.13 -7.35 12.34
CA GLN A 13 -5.46 -7.33 11.74
C GLN A 13 -6.40 -8.40 12.33
N ASN A 14 -5.85 -9.50 12.86
CA ASN A 14 -6.60 -10.57 13.50
C ASN A 14 -7.86 -11.00 12.70
N GLU A 15 -7.64 -11.42 11.45
CA GLU A 15 -8.67 -11.83 10.47
C GLU A 15 -9.63 -10.73 9.99
N ASN A 16 -9.48 -9.49 10.45
CA ASN A 16 -10.30 -8.38 9.99
C ASN A 16 -9.66 -7.61 8.83
N SER A 17 -10.47 -7.30 7.81
CA SER A 17 -10.02 -6.45 6.70
C SER A 17 -10.06 -4.98 7.08
N TYR A 18 -8.99 -4.24 6.75
CA TYR A 18 -8.88 -2.80 7.03
C TYR A 18 -8.49 -2.00 5.80
N PRO A 19 -8.84 -0.70 5.74
CA PRO A 19 -8.14 0.23 4.87
C PRO A 19 -6.69 0.39 5.34
N ILE A 20 -5.76 0.43 4.39
CA ILE A 20 -4.33 0.47 4.66
C ILE A 20 -3.75 1.79 4.17
N PHE A 21 -3.11 2.49 5.09
CA PHE A 21 -2.25 3.62 4.80
C PHE A 21 -0.79 3.14 4.77
N CYS A 22 -0.09 3.33 3.66
CA CYS A 22 1.30 2.93 3.49
C CYS A 22 2.16 4.16 3.18
N ASP A 23 3.06 4.52 4.11
CA ASP A 23 4.01 5.61 3.93
C ASP A 23 5.29 5.11 3.27
N LEU A 24 5.47 5.47 1.99
CA LEU A 24 6.61 5.06 1.17
C LEU A 24 7.71 6.13 1.09
N ARG A 25 7.56 7.28 1.76
CA ARG A 25 8.55 8.39 1.68
C ARG A 25 9.95 7.99 2.14
N GLY A 26 10.04 7.05 3.09
CA GLY A 26 11.31 6.47 3.54
C GLY A 26 11.88 5.38 2.64
N VAL A 27 11.18 4.96 1.59
CA VAL A 27 11.57 3.85 0.71
C VAL A 27 12.36 4.39 -0.48
N THR A 28 13.69 4.33 -0.40
CA THR A 28 14.58 4.78 -1.49
C THR A 28 14.77 3.72 -2.56
N THR A 29 14.73 2.43 -2.19
CA THR A 29 14.84 1.31 -3.13
C THR A 29 13.96 0.15 -2.67
N ALA A 30 13.50 -0.66 -3.62
CA ALA A 30 12.87 -1.94 -3.34
C ALA A 30 13.47 -3.00 -4.25
N GLN A 31 13.74 -4.18 -3.72
CA GLN A 31 14.17 -5.33 -4.54
C GLN A 31 12.97 -5.88 -5.32
N LYS A 32 13.21 -6.44 -6.51
CA LYS A 32 12.15 -7.03 -7.33
C LYS A 32 11.38 -8.10 -6.54
N GLN A 33 12.06 -9.00 -5.85
CA GLN A 33 11.38 -10.06 -5.08
C GLN A 33 10.49 -9.48 -3.96
N ALA A 34 10.88 -8.35 -3.36
CA ALA A 34 10.06 -7.70 -2.34
C ALA A 34 8.79 -7.10 -2.94
N ARG A 35 8.89 -6.44 -4.11
CA ARG A 35 7.73 -5.92 -4.84
C ARG A 35 6.80 -7.04 -5.33
N ASP A 36 7.36 -8.10 -5.91
CA ASP A 36 6.58 -9.24 -6.38
C ASP A 36 5.81 -9.89 -5.22
N TYR A 37 6.46 -10.05 -4.06
CA TYR A 37 5.81 -10.57 -2.87
C TYR A 37 4.69 -9.66 -2.36
N LEU A 38 4.91 -8.33 -2.31
CA LEU A 38 3.88 -7.38 -1.88
C LEU A 38 2.69 -7.30 -2.86
N ALA A 39 2.94 -7.47 -4.17
CA ALA A 39 1.89 -7.48 -5.18
C ALA A 39 0.95 -8.69 -5.01
N ILE A 40 1.48 -9.83 -4.56
CA ILE A 40 0.71 -11.07 -4.39
C ILE A 40 0.11 -11.16 -2.98
N GLU A 41 0.94 -10.98 -1.94
CA GLU A 41 0.58 -11.27 -0.54
C GLU A 41 0.28 -10.00 0.27
N GLY A 42 0.79 -8.85 -0.17
CA GLY A 42 0.67 -7.59 0.56
C GLY A 42 -0.76 -7.05 0.61
N GLY A 43 -1.62 -7.51 -0.29
CA GLY A 43 -3.03 -7.12 -0.39
C GLY A 43 -4.01 -7.93 0.47
N ASN A 44 -3.55 -8.98 1.15
CA ASN A 44 -4.44 -9.83 1.96
C ASN A 44 -5.13 -9.01 3.06
N LEU A 45 -6.44 -9.19 3.27
CA LEU A 45 -7.25 -8.44 4.24
C LEU A 45 -7.23 -6.90 4.05
N THR A 46 -7.14 -6.43 2.81
CA THR A 46 -7.15 -4.99 2.48
C THR A 46 -8.50 -4.56 1.90
N LYS A 47 -9.15 -3.55 2.49
CA LYS A 47 -10.37 -2.93 1.95
C LYS A 47 -10.07 -1.88 0.88
N ALA A 48 -9.05 -1.07 1.12
CA ALA A 48 -8.52 -0.05 0.23
C ALA A 48 -7.06 0.25 0.60
N LEU A 49 -6.28 0.78 -0.35
CA LEU A 49 -4.87 1.09 -0.15
C LEU A 49 -4.55 2.53 -0.55
N ALA A 50 -4.02 3.31 0.39
CA ALA A 50 -3.44 4.62 0.11
C ALA A 50 -1.91 4.53 0.20
N LEU A 51 -1.22 4.92 -0.88
CA LEU A 51 0.24 5.00 -0.93
C LEU A 51 0.66 6.46 -0.83
N LEU A 52 1.31 6.84 0.27
CA LEU A 52 1.92 8.17 0.41
C LEU A 52 3.35 8.13 -0.12
N VAL A 53 3.66 8.99 -1.08
CA VAL A 53 4.99 9.08 -1.71
C VAL A 53 5.57 10.49 -1.53
N GLU A 54 6.88 10.63 -1.72
CA GLU A 54 7.58 11.89 -1.45
C GLU A 54 7.27 12.98 -2.48
N ASP A 55 7.27 12.61 -3.77
CA ASP A 55 7.17 13.56 -4.86
C ASP A 55 6.54 12.96 -6.13
N GLU A 56 6.42 13.79 -7.16
CA GLU A 56 5.89 13.43 -8.48
C GLU A 56 6.68 12.32 -9.19
N LEU A 57 7.98 12.21 -8.97
CA LEU A 57 8.79 11.14 -9.56
C LEU A 57 8.47 9.81 -8.89
N ALA A 58 8.44 9.78 -7.56
CA ALA A 58 8.02 8.62 -6.78
C ALA A 58 6.58 8.21 -7.12
N MET A 59 5.69 9.19 -7.37
CA MET A 59 4.32 8.92 -7.82
C MET A 59 4.29 8.18 -9.15
N LYS A 60 5.11 8.58 -10.15
CA LYS A 60 5.18 7.87 -11.44
C LYS A 60 5.64 6.43 -11.28
N VAL A 61 6.64 6.20 -10.43
CA VAL A 61 7.15 4.84 -10.13
C VAL A 61 6.07 4.00 -9.44
N ALA A 62 5.39 4.55 -8.44
CA ALA A 62 4.30 3.88 -7.74
C ALA A 62 3.13 3.56 -8.69
N ARG A 63 2.76 4.47 -9.60
CA ARG A 63 1.72 4.23 -10.62
C ARG A 63 2.07 3.06 -11.54
N LEU A 64 3.32 2.96 -11.98
CA LEU A 64 3.78 1.83 -12.78
C LEU A 64 3.68 0.51 -12.01
N TYR A 65 4.08 0.51 -10.74
CA TYR A 65 3.94 -0.66 -9.87
C TYR A 65 2.49 -1.08 -9.68
N VAL A 66 1.60 -0.15 -9.29
CA VAL A 66 0.16 -0.43 -9.09
C VAL A 66 -0.49 -0.94 -10.37
N LYS A 67 -0.14 -0.35 -11.52
CA LYS A 67 -0.63 -0.82 -12.82
C LYS A 67 -0.15 -2.24 -13.14
N ALA A 68 1.09 -2.59 -12.79
CA ALA A 68 1.62 -3.92 -13.02
C ALA A 68 1.09 -4.98 -12.04
N SER A 69 0.75 -4.58 -10.80
CA SER A 69 0.22 -5.50 -9.78
C SER A 69 -1.29 -5.71 -9.87
N GLU A 70 -2.03 -4.82 -10.55
CA GLU A 70 -3.50 -4.88 -10.73
C GLU A 70 -4.26 -5.28 -9.45
N PRO A 71 -4.13 -4.51 -8.35
CA PRO A 71 -4.74 -4.89 -7.08
C PRO A 71 -6.28 -4.95 -7.22
N PRO A 72 -6.94 -5.96 -6.63
CA PRO A 72 -8.39 -6.15 -6.75
C PRO A 72 -9.21 -5.20 -5.86
N TYR A 73 -8.56 -4.24 -5.20
CA TYR A 73 -9.16 -3.27 -4.29
C TYR A 73 -8.77 -1.83 -4.67
N PRO A 74 -9.60 -0.82 -4.30
CA PRO A 74 -9.30 0.57 -4.57
C PRO A 74 -7.92 0.97 -4.06
N THR A 75 -7.10 1.49 -4.96
CA THR A 75 -5.73 1.90 -4.66
C THR A 75 -5.50 3.31 -5.20
N GLN A 76 -5.05 4.23 -4.36
CA GLN A 76 -4.70 5.59 -4.75
C GLN A 76 -3.33 5.99 -4.21
N ILE A 77 -2.67 6.91 -4.91
CA ILE A 77 -1.32 7.39 -4.60
C ILE A 77 -1.42 8.89 -4.33
N PHE A 78 -0.82 9.33 -3.24
CA PHE A 78 -0.90 10.71 -2.75
C PHE A 78 0.50 11.23 -2.42
N THR A 79 0.67 12.54 -2.47
CA THR A 79 1.80 13.27 -1.87
C THR A 79 1.40 14.01 -0.59
N ASP A 80 0.09 14.14 -0.35
CA ASP A 80 -0.47 14.72 0.87
C ASP A 80 -1.04 13.62 1.78
N LYS A 81 -0.71 13.70 3.07
CA LYS A 81 -1.13 12.69 4.06
C LYS A 81 -2.62 12.81 4.41
N ASP A 82 -3.14 14.02 4.50
CA ASP A 82 -4.52 14.25 4.92
C ASP A 82 -5.49 13.84 3.81
N GLU A 83 -5.15 14.09 2.55
CA GLU A 83 -5.87 13.55 1.39
C GLU A 83 -5.89 12.02 1.37
N ALA A 84 -4.74 11.39 1.63
CA ALA A 84 -4.62 9.94 1.68
C ALA A 84 -5.49 9.33 2.79
N LEU A 85 -5.51 9.95 3.98
CA LEU A 85 -6.35 9.50 5.08
C LEU A 85 -7.83 9.76 4.81
N SER A 86 -8.18 10.90 4.21
CA SER A 86 -9.54 11.23 3.79
C SER A 86 -10.11 10.17 2.84
N PHE A 87 -9.35 9.76 1.83
CA PHE A 87 -9.72 8.67 0.92
C PHE A 87 -10.02 7.36 1.66
N LEU A 88 -9.26 7.03 2.71
CA LEU A 88 -9.45 5.78 3.45
C LEU A 88 -10.67 5.79 4.38
N GLN A 89 -11.22 6.96 4.75
CA GLN A 89 -12.36 7.06 5.65
C GLN A 89 -13.60 6.34 5.13
N ASP A 90 -13.79 6.34 3.81
CA ASP A 90 -14.92 5.67 3.14
C ASP A 90 -14.88 4.13 3.28
N TYR A 91 -13.76 3.58 3.72
CA TYR A 91 -13.49 2.14 3.80
C TYR A 91 -13.31 1.63 5.23
N ILE A 92 -13.55 2.46 6.26
CA ILE A 92 -13.41 2.07 7.67
C ILE A 92 -14.55 1.14 8.13
N LYS A 93 -15.73 1.23 7.50
CA LYS A 93 -16.93 0.45 7.85
C LYS A 93 -16.80 -1.01 7.43
#